data_AF-A0A4U6J2P3-F1
#
_entry.id   AF-A0A4U6J2P3-F1
#
_cell.length_a   1.000
_cell.length_b   1.000
_cell.length_c   1.000
_cell.angle_alpha   90.00
_cell.angle_beta   90.00
_cell.angle_gamma   90.00
#
_symmetry.space_group_name_H-M   'P 1'
#
loop_
_entity.id
_entity.type
_entity.pdbx_description
1 polymer ?
#
loop_
_entity_poly.entity_id
_entity_poly.type
_entity_poly.pdbx_seq_one_letter_code
_entity_poly.pdbx_strand_id
1 'polypeptide(L)' 'VTKEIRIPTLEECDVCHGSGAKAGTQPQTCPTCHGSGQVQMRQGFFAVQQTCPHCQGRGTLIKDPCNKCHG' A
#
# COMPACT_ATOMS: atom_id res chain seq x y z
N VAL A 1 37.52 -0.67 -22.33
CA VAL A 1 37.30 -0.11 -20.98
C VAL A 1 35.81 0.12 -20.83
N THR A 2 35.12 -0.69 -20.04
CA THR A 2 33.72 -0.46 -19.66
C THR A 2 33.69 0.55 -18.51
N LYS A 3 32.79 1.54 -18.58
CA LYS A 3 32.57 2.52 -17.51
C LYS A 3 31.25 2.21 -16.80
N GLU A 4 31.31 2.07 -15.48
CA GLU A 4 30.12 1.95 -14.65
C GLU A 4 29.51 3.33 -14.39
N ILE A 5 28.21 3.47 -14.63
CA ILE A 5 27.44 4.69 -14.32
C ILE A 5 26.46 4.30 -13.21
N ARG A 6 26.50 5.02 -12.09
CA ARG A 6 25.57 4.82 -10.97
C ARG A 6 24.39 5.77 -11.11
N ILE A 7 23.20 5.22 -11.36
CA ILE A 7 21.95 5.98 -11.45
C ILE A 7 21.04 5.49 -10.30
N PRO A 8 20.60 6.36 -9.38
CA PRO A 8 19.64 5.97 -8.37
C PRO A 8 18.28 5.70 -9.03
N THR A 9 17.75 4.52 -8.78
CA THR A 9 16.45 4.06 -9.28
C THR A 9 15.62 3.49 -8.15
N LEU A 10 14.30 3.60 -8.26
CA LEU A 10 13.39 2.89 -7.39
C LEU A 10 13.26 1.45 -7.88
N GLU A 11 13.28 0.50 -6.94
CA GLU A 11 13.05 -0.91 -7.21
C GLU A 11 11.96 -1.45 -6.28
N GLU A 12 11.29 -2.49 -6.76
CA GLU A 12 10.38 -3.26 -5.91
C GLU A 12 11.19 -3.96 -4.81
N CYS A 13 10.65 -3.98 -3.59
CA CYS A 13 11.29 -4.73 -2.52
C CYS A 13 11.10 -6.24 -2.77
N ASP A 14 12.18 -6.91 -3.15
CA ASP A 14 12.36 -8.37 -3.25
C ASP A 14 11.83 -9.19 -2.06
N VAL A 15 11.88 -8.67 -0.82
CA VAL A 15 11.46 -9.39 0.39
C VAL A 15 9.95 -9.42 0.55
N CYS A 16 9.26 -8.33 0.21
CA CYS A 16 7.80 -8.23 0.36
C CYS A 16 7.05 -8.22 -0.98
N HIS A 17 7.76 -8.32 -2.09
CA HIS A 17 7.24 -8.20 -3.46
C HIS A 17 6.35 -6.95 -3.65
N GLY A 18 6.83 -5.81 -3.13
CA GLY A 18 6.10 -4.54 -3.19
C GLY A 18 4.86 -4.43 -2.30
N SER A 19 4.50 -5.47 -1.54
CA SER A 19 3.33 -5.44 -0.64
C SER A 19 3.51 -4.57 0.61
N GLY A 20 4.77 -4.31 0.98
CA GLY A 20 5.13 -3.63 2.23
C GLY A 20 4.90 -4.47 3.50
N ALA A 21 4.35 -5.67 3.38
CA ALA A 21 4.18 -6.59 4.51
C ALA A 21 5.42 -7.46 4.74
N LYS A 22 5.62 -7.90 5.98
CA LYS A 22 6.70 -8.82 6.35
C LYS A 22 6.61 -10.11 5.52
N ALA A 23 7.75 -10.62 5.06
CA ALA A 23 7.82 -11.87 4.30
C ALA A 23 7.08 -13.01 5.02
N GLY A 24 6.23 -13.73 4.29
CA GLY A 24 5.39 -14.80 4.82
C GLY A 24 4.12 -14.33 5.56
N THR A 25 3.95 -13.03 5.77
CA THR A 25 2.68 -12.43 6.22
C THR A 25 1.97 -11.79 5.02
N GLN A 26 0.65 -11.66 5.11
CA GLN A 26 -0.15 -11.05 4.05
C GLN A 26 -0.82 -9.77 4.54
N PRO A 27 -0.84 -8.70 3.73
CA PRO A 27 -1.66 -7.53 4.00
C PRO A 27 -3.11 -7.95 4.21
N GLN A 28 -3.74 -7.45 5.26
CA GLN A 28 -5.14 -7.74 5.54
C GLN A 28 -6.02 -6.79 4.74
N THR A 29 -7.09 -7.28 4.12
CA THR A 29 -8.05 -6.41 3.43
C THR A 29 -8.60 -5.36 4.40
N CYS A 30 -8.58 -4.09 4.01
CA CYS A 30 -9.08 -3.02 4.87
C CYS A 30 -10.60 -3.18 5.05
N PRO A 31 -11.10 -3.39 6.29
CA PRO A 31 -12.52 -3.62 6.53
C PRO A 31 -13.36 -2.37 6.25
N THR A 32 -12.77 -1.18 6.34
CA THR A 32 -13.46 0.09 6.11
C THR A 32 -13.85 0.29 4.65
N CYS A 33 -12.97 -0.05 3.71
CA CYS A 33 -13.20 0.12 2.28
C CYS A 33 -13.37 -1.20 1.52
N HIS A 34 -13.31 -2.35 2.21
CA HIS A 34 -13.43 -3.68 1.62
C HIS A 34 -12.46 -3.92 0.45
N GLY A 35 -11.23 -3.41 0.55
CA GLY A 35 -10.21 -3.56 -0.50
C GLY A 35 -10.24 -2.49 -1.61
N SER A 36 -11.27 -1.65 -1.68
CA SER A 36 -11.41 -0.67 -2.77
C SER A 36 -10.49 0.54 -2.66
N GLY A 37 -9.86 0.77 -1.50
CA GLY A 37 -9.02 1.95 -1.26
C GLY A 37 -9.80 3.26 -1.05
N GLN A 38 -11.13 3.24 -1.20
CA GLN A 38 -11.99 4.42 -1.09
C GLN A 38 -13.23 4.13 -0.25
N VAL A 39 -13.73 5.15 0.44
CA VAL A 39 -14.96 5.08 1.24
C VAL A 39 -16.00 6.02 0.63
N GLN A 40 -17.24 5.58 0.61
CA GLN A 40 -18.34 6.40 0.14
C GLN A 40 -18.98 7.13 1.33
N MET A 41 -18.90 8.45 1.35
CA MET A 41 -19.58 9.28 2.34
C MET A 41 -20.88 9.80 1.74
N ARG A 42 -22.00 9.54 2.42
CA ARG A 42 -23.33 9.96 1.99
C ARG A 42 -23.82 11.08 2.90
N GLN A 43 -24.16 12.22 2.33
CA GLN A 43 -24.79 13.33 3.03
C GLN A 43 -26.06 13.73 2.26
N GLY A 44 -27.21 13.27 2.76
CA GLY A 44 -28.49 13.38 2.03
C GLY A 44 -28.40 12.69 0.67
N PHE A 45 -28.68 13.44 -0.40
CA PHE A 45 -28.63 12.95 -1.78
C PHE A 45 -27.22 12.94 -2.39
N PHE A 46 -26.24 13.57 -1.74
CA PHE A 46 -24.87 13.60 -2.23
C PHE A 46 -24.11 12.37 -1.74
N ALA A 47 -23.52 11.65 -2.68
CA ALA A 47 -22.57 10.59 -2.43
C ALA A 47 -21.21 11.02 -2.98
N VAL A 48 -20.23 11.13 -2.10
CA VAL A 48 -18.85 11.44 -2.50
C VAL A 48 -17.95 10.27 -2.17
N GLN A 49 -17.00 10.00 -3.06
CA GLN A 49 -15.95 9.03 -2.82
C GLN A 49 -14.75 9.77 -2.22
N GLN A 50 -14.21 9.24 -1.14
CA GLN A 50 -13.05 9.79 -0.47
C GLN A 50 -12.02 8.69 -0.28
N THR A 51 -10.73 9.03 -0.34
CA THR A 51 -9.66 8.07 -0.04
C THR A 51 -9.87 7.49 1.34
N CYS A 52 -9.77 6.17 1.49
CA CYS A 52 -9.97 5.53 2.78
C CYS A 52 -8.86 5.99 3.75
N PRO A 53 -9.18 6.68 4.86
CA PRO A 53 -8.17 7.20 5.77
C PRO A 53 -7.46 6.08 6.54
N HIS A 54 -8.12 4.92 6.70
CA HIS A 54 -7.60 3.79 7.46
C HIS A 54 -6.47 3.04 6.74
N CYS A 55 -6.53 2.95 5.41
CA CYS A 55 -5.49 2.30 4.59
C CYS A 55 -4.76 3.28 3.66
N GLN A 56 -5.04 4.58 3.77
CA GLN A 56 -4.44 5.64 2.94
C GLN A 56 -4.58 5.37 1.43
N GLY A 57 -5.67 4.75 1.00
CA GLY A 57 -5.90 4.40 -0.41
C GLY A 57 -5.38 3.04 -0.85
N ARG A 58 -4.57 2.34 -0.05
CA ARG A 58 -3.97 1.05 -0.45
C ARG A 58 -4.96 -0.10 -0.56
N GLY A 59 -6.14 0.01 0.06
CA GLY A 59 -7.12 -1.09 0.13
C GLY A 59 -6.76 -2.20 1.12
N THR A 60 -5.50 -2.26 1.56
CA THR A 60 -4.99 -3.24 2.52
C THR A 60 -4.37 -2.56 3.75
N LEU A 61 -4.30 -3.30 4.85
CA LEU A 61 -3.67 -2.90 6.11
C LEU A 61 -2.46 -3.79 6.35
N ILE A 62 -1.32 -3.15 6.56
CA ILE A 62 -0.05 -3.81 6.88
C ILE A 62 0.04 -3.88 8.41
N LYS A 63 -0.28 -5.05 8.98
CA LYS A 63 -0.15 -5.29 10.42
C LYS A 63 1.31 -5.48 10.83
N ASP A 64 2.05 -6.21 10.00
CA ASP A 64 3.46 -6.53 10.17
C ASP A 64 4.24 -5.89 9.01
N PRO A 65 4.87 -4.72 9.19
CA PRO A 65 5.60 -4.05 8.12
C PRO A 65 6.86 -4.83 7.73
N CYS A 66 7.27 -4.69 6.47
CA CYS A 66 8.50 -5.26 5.97
C CYS A 66 9.70 -4.52 6.59
N ASN A 67 10.55 -5.24 7.30
CA ASN A 67 11.75 -4.66 7.93
C ASN A 67 12.77 -4.13 6.92
N LYS A 68 12.74 -4.57 5.65
CA LYS A 68 13.69 -4.13 4.61
C LYS A 68 13.32 -2.76 4.04
N CYS A 69 12.04 -2.55 3.70
CA CYS A 69 11.55 -1.29 3.13
C CYS A 69 10.79 -0.39 4.13
N HIS A 70 10.63 -0.84 5.37
CA HIS A 70 9.92 -0.15 6.47
C HIS A 70 8.41 0.01 6.26
N GLY A 71 7.78 -0.88 5.49
CA GLY A 71 6.37 -0.80 5.10
C GLY A 71 6.20 -0.25 3.70
#